data_AF-A0AA43EY50-F1
#
_entry.id   AF-A0AA43EY50-F1
#
_cell.length_a   1.000
_cell.length_b   1.000
_cell.length_c   1.000
_cell.angle_alpha   90.00
_cell.angle_beta   90.00
_cell.angle_gamma   90.00
#
_symmetry.space_group_name_H-M   'P 1'
#
loop_
_entity.id
_entity.type
_entity.pdbx_description
1 polymer ?
#
loop_
_entity_poly.entity_id
_entity_poly.type
_entity_poly.pdbx_seq_one_letter_code
_entity_poly.pdbx_strand_id
1 'polypeptide(L)'
;MAELEHASDIESRRMELRGIVRLAGEVIAQYWPMRTFVHHNPLHGIEYLSFEEAVRRGKQFLSGSGYLPSQVYRKFLRAGRIQPHHLDDALKPLTIDKQVLLGTHTVTHATVLRACLAEGLCSLGNEPLDDQLPDPSRRLIDDLAARLKPVMVFPDLAEQIDTTVRRDEAALGRWLTLSHWCDETLGTQIVQQINDQLIKWCEAFLDEGHATWTMPEREKGLYGAWKAIAAHEWSVCDIKDSRKKIQRLPDYPEDALLENLDAMGIPSELRQDYLSLQLTALPGWAGFIKWRGEERDYPWQQAYPAGLVKFLAIRQWYARELVQKACQEVLGIEGRFDAVADYMHSHAEEYYLRRQRVAGRLPALYAEEVDRLAHHRSTGWKAVLERYRMEVVPRQEAATLRGAAKKLLSLVGCSKIEAVLLNDCSSSDLKQLVDWMENFPESEHGPVWLHALESSYQEHLLGELRARPYSLDRLDTKRPYSQSVYCIDVRSEPFRRHLESMGPHETYGFAGFFAAFIRYRAWGK
;
A
#
# COMPACT_ATOMS: atom_id res chain seq x y z
N MET A 1 -25.38 23.96 -37.19
CA MET A 1 -24.66 24.70 -36.13
C MET A 1 -24.77 23.97 -34.80
N ALA A 2 -25.96 23.69 -34.27
CA ALA A 2 -26.12 22.92 -33.03
C ALA A 2 -25.48 21.51 -33.04
N GLU A 3 -25.57 20.76 -34.14
CA GLU A 3 -24.90 19.43 -34.25
C GLU A 3 -23.37 19.53 -34.31
N LEU A 4 -22.84 20.61 -34.89
CA LEU A 4 -21.40 20.88 -34.94
C LEU A 4 -20.86 21.32 -33.59
N GLU A 5 -21.63 22.14 -32.85
CA GLU A 5 -21.32 22.54 -31.48
C GLU A 5 -21.36 21.34 -30.53
N HIS A 6 -22.36 20.46 -30.65
CA HIS A 6 -22.47 19.24 -29.86
C HIS A 6 -21.34 18.24 -30.15
N ALA A 7 -20.98 18.04 -31.43
CA ALA A 7 -19.86 17.18 -31.81
C ALA A 7 -18.50 17.72 -31.33
N SER A 8 -18.31 19.05 -31.35
CA SER A 8 -17.12 19.71 -30.82
C SER A 8 -17.03 19.59 -29.30
N ASP A 9 -18.14 19.66 -28.58
CA ASP A 9 -18.21 19.49 -27.13
C ASP A 9 -17.87 18.05 -26.72
N ILE A 10 -18.40 17.05 -27.42
CA ILE A 10 -18.09 15.64 -27.18
C ILE A 10 -16.59 15.35 -27.40
N GLU A 11 -15.99 15.80 -28.52
CA GLU A 11 -14.58 15.52 -28.76
C GLU A 11 -13.67 16.25 -27.75
N SER A 12 -14.05 17.45 -27.31
CA SER A 12 -13.37 18.16 -26.22
C SER A 12 -13.36 17.32 -24.93
N ARG A 13 -14.53 16.81 -24.51
CA ARG A 13 -14.65 15.93 -23.33
C ARG A 13 -13.83 14.64 -23.47
N ARG A 14 -13.81 14.04 -24.66
CA ARG A 14 -12.97 12.86 -24.93
C ARG A 14 -11.48 13.17 -24.84
N MET A 15 -11.04 14.31 -25.36
CA MET A 15 -9.65 14.76 -25.28
C MET A 15 -9.24 15.00 -23.82
N GLU A 16 -10.08 15.67 -23.04
CA GLU A 16 -9.86 15.88 -21.61
C GLU A 16 -9.73 14.55 -20.86
N LEU A 17 -10.67 13.61 -21.09
CA LEU A 17 -10.62 12.28 -20.49
C LEU A 17 -9.31 11.55 -20.84
N ARG A 18 -8.87 11.57 -22.11
CA ARG A 18 -7.60 10.96 -22.51
C ARG A 18 -6.42 11.58 -21.75
N GLY A 19 -6.45 12.90 -21.51
CA GLY A 19 -5.47 13.59 -20.67
C GLY A 19 -5.47 13.07 -19.23
N ILE A 20 -6.65 12.98 -18.60
CA ILE A 20 -6.80 12.45 -17.24
C ILE A 20 -6.31 11.00 -17.14
N VAL A 21 -6.68 10.14 -18.10
CA VAL A 21 -6.22 8.73 -18.14
C VAL A 21 -4.70 8.65 -18.28
N ARG A 22 -4.10 9.53 -19.08
CA ARG A 22 -2.63 9.59 -19.22
C ARG A 22 -1.95 9.94 -17.91
N LEU A 23 -2.44 10.97 -17.21
CA LEU A 23 -1.93 11.38 -15.89
C LEU A 23 -2.15 10.27 -14.84
N ALA A 24 -3.33 9.65 -14.82
CA ALA A 24 -3.63 8.54 -13.92
C ALA A 24 -2.74 7.32 -14.18
N GLY A 25 -2.27 7.15 -15.43
CA GLY A 25 -1.33 6.10 -15.80
C GLY A 25 0.12 6.37 -15.38
N GLU A 26 0.49 7.56 -14.91
CA GLU A 26 1.88 7.89 -14.53
C GLU A 26 2.40 7.03 -13.38
N VAL A 27 1.53 6.67 -12.43
CA VAL A 27 1.90 5.83 -11.27
C VAL A 27 2.24 4.38 -11.65
N ILE A 28 2.05 3.99 -12.92
CA ILE A 28 2.26 2.63 -13.41
C ILE A 28 3.46 2.58 -14.35
N ALA A 29 4.39 1.69 -14.03
CA ALA A 29 5.50 1.35 -14.91
C ALA A 29 5.01 0.63 -16.18
N GLN A 30 5.66 0.92 -17.30
CA GLN A 30 5.44 0.16 -18.53
C GLN A 30 6.03 -1.24 -18.41
N TYR A 31 5.32 -2.24 -18.95
CA TYR A 31 5.83 -3.60 -19.11
C TYR A 31 5.73 -3.98 -20.58
N TRP A 32 6.72 -4.67 -21.13
CA TRP A 32 6.69 -5.20 -22.50
C TRP A 32 6.65 -6.74 -22.47
N PRO A 33 6.34 -7.43 -23.59
CA PRO A 33 6.28 -8.88 -23.59
C PRO A 33 7.69 -9.39 -23.30
N MET A 34 7.83 -10.15 -22.21
CA MET A 34 9.12 -10.66 -21.79
C MET A 34 9.60 -11.73 -22.78
N ARG A 35 10.42 -11.34 -23.76
CA ARG A 35 11.07 -12.27 -24.71
C ARG A 35 12.42 -12.78 -24.19
N THR A 36 13.00 -12.07 -23.21
CA THR A 36 14.24 -12.40 -22.50
C THR A 36 14.17 -11.88 -21.06
N PHE A 37 14.90 -12.50 -20.13
CA PHE A 37 14.97 -12.03 -18.73
C PHE A 37 15.59 -10.63 -18.63
N VAL A 38 14.79 -9.64 -18.24
CA VAL A 38 15.25 -8.30 -17.83
C VAL A 38 14.44 -7.86 -16.59
N HIS A 39 15.11 -7.12 -15.71
CA HIS A 39 14.70 -6.65 -14.40
C HIS A 39 14.06 -5.25 -14.51
N HIS A 40 12.79 -5.13 -14.92
CA HIS A 40 12.17 -3.79 -14.91
C HIS A 40 11.73 -3.42 -13.50
N ASN A 41 12.08 -2.21 -13.05
CA ASN A 41 11.67 -1.66 -11.76
C ASN A 41 10.17 -1.34 -11.79
N PRO A 42 9.32 -1.99 -10.98
CA PRO A 42 7.88 -1.67 -10.89
C PRO A 42 7.59 -0.23 -10.47
N LEU A 43 8.59 0.44 -9.87
CA LEU A 43 8.51 1.83 -9.41
C LEU A 43 9.08 2.84 -10.42
N HIS A 44 9.46 2.43 -11.64
CA HIS A 44 10.03 3.34 -12.64
C HIS A 44 9.17 4.58 -12.89
N GLY A 45 7.84 4.42 -12.89
CA GLY A 45 6.90 5.52 -13.10
C GLY A 45 6.92 6.61 -12.01
N ILE A 46 7.59 6.37 -10.89
CA ILE A 46 7.68 7.29 -9.76
C ILE A 46 9.14 7.61 -9.35
N GLU A 47 10.12 7.28 -10.18
CA GLU A 47 11.55 7.54 -9.92
C GLU A 47 11.90 9.04 -9.84
N TYR A 48 11.07 9.91 -10.39
CA TYR A 48 11.26 11.36 -10.33
C TYR A 48 10.91 11.97 -8.95
N LEU A 49 10.30 11.19 -8.05
CA LEU A 49 9.95 11.63 -6.70
C LEU A 49 11.14 11.47 -5.75
N SER A 50 11.11 12.20 -4.63
CA SER A 50 12.03 11.91 -3.53
C SER A 50 11.82 10.49 -3.01
N PHE A 51 12.84 9.88 -2.42
CA PHE A 51 12.76 8.50 -1.92
C PHE A 51 11.56 8.29 -0.97
N GLU A 52 11.35 9.21 -0.02
CA GLU A 52 10.25 9.14 0.95
C GLU A 52 8.89 9.21 0.26
N GLU A 53 8.73 10.12 -0.71
CA GLU A 53 7.49 10.27 -1.46
C GLU A 53 7.24 9.07 -2.38
N ALA A 54 8.29 8.52 -3.00
CA ALA A 54 8.21 7.31 -3.81
C ALA A 54 7.80 6.09 -2.96
N VAL A 55 8.34 5.94 -1.74
CA VAL A 55 7.91 4.90 -0.79
C VAL A 55 6.46 5.08 -0.38
N ARG A 56 6.05 6.32 -0.07
CA ARG A 56 4.65 6.64 0.31
C ARG A 56 3.68 6.30 -0.82
N ARG A 57 3.99 6.73 -2.05
CA ARG A 57 3.17 6.41 -3.24
C ARG A 57 3.22 4.93 -3.62
N GLY A 58 4.38 4.29 -3.51
CA GLY A 58 4.52 2.85 -3.73
C GLY A 58 3.68 2.03 -2.76
N LYS A 59 3.61 2.44 -1.49
CA LYS A 59 2.71 1.83 -0.50
C LYS A 59 1.25 2.11 -0.83
N GLN A 60 0.90 3.35 -1.17
CA GLN A 60 -0.46 3.76 -1.53
C GLN A 60 -1.01 2.97 -2.72
N PHE A 61 -0.28 2.95 -3.83
CA PHE A 61 -0.79 2.46 -5.10
C PHE A 61 -0.47 1.00 -5.36
N LEU A 62 0.67 0.50 -4.86
CA LEU A 62 1.17 -0.85 -5.16
C LEU A 62 1.25 -1.75 -3.92
N SER A 63 0.84 -1.26 -2.75
CA SER A 63 0.94 -1.98 -1.46
C SER A 63 2.36 -2.47 -1.12
N GLY A 64 3.39 -1.89 -1.73
CA GLY A 64 4.78 -2.24 -1.51
C GLY A 64 5.29 -1.71 -0.16
N SER A 65 6.02 -2.53 0.60
CA SER A 65 6.74 -2.07 1.79
C SER A 65 8.09 -1.50 1.37
N GLY A 66 8.25 -0.17 1.45
CA GLY A 66 9.51 0.50 1.12
C GLY A 66 10.61 0.37 2.18
N TYR A 67 10.29 -0.17 3.37
CA TYR A 67 11.24 -0.43 4.44
C TYR A 67 11.19 -1.91 4.85
N LEU A 68 12.31 -2.42 5.37
CA LEU A 68 12.35 -3.73 6.00
C LEU A 68 11.52 -3.73 7.29
N PRO A 69 10.95 -4.88 7.70
CA PRO A 69 10.28 -4.97 9.00
C PRO A 69 11.23 -4.59 10.15
N SER A 70 10.73 -3.87 11.16
CA SER A 70 11.51 -3.43 12.32
C SER A 70 12.27 -4.57 13.03
N GLN A 71 11.72 -5.79 13.04
CA GLN A 71 12.40 -6.96 13.61
C GLN A 71 13.72 -7.28 12.89
N VAL A 72 13.83 -7.03 11.58
CA VAL A 72 15.06 -7.22 10.80
C VAL A 72 16.10 -6.18 11.21
N TYR A 73 15.71 -4.91 11.35
CA TYR A 73 16.62 -3.86 11.81
C TYR A 73 17.11 -4.10 13.24
N ARG A 74 16.23 -4.54 14.16
CA ARG A 74 16.65 -4.94 15.53
C ARG A 74 17.67 -6.08 15.50
N LYS A 75 17.59 -7.03 14.56
CA LYS A 75 18.64 -8.05 14.36
C LYS A 75 19.96 -7.43 13.92
N PHE A 76 19.93 -6.44 13.02
CA PHE A 76 21.15 -5.72 12.62
C PHE A 76 21.78 -4.93 13.77
N LEU A 77 20.97 -4.31 14.63
CA LEU A 77 21.45 -3.67 15.86
C LEU A 77 22.13 -4.70 16.80
N ARG A 78 21.47 -5.83 17.07
CA ARG A 78 22.03 -6.90 17.93
C ARG A 78 23.30 -7.53 17.36
N ALA A 79 23.40 -7.64 16.04
CA ALA A 79 24.58 -8.16 15.34
C ALA A 79 25.72 -7.14 15.23
N GLY A 80 25.53 -5.88 15.67
CA GLY A 80 26.51 -4.81 15.52
C GLY A 80 26.65 -4.27 14.09
N ARG A 81 25.75 -4.65 13.18
CA ARG A 81 25.67 -4.05 11.83
C ARG A 81 25.09 -2.64 11.86
N ILE A 82 24.30 -2.32 12.88
CA ILE A 82 23.95 -0.95 13.27
C ILE A 82 24.50 -0.78 14.68
N GLN A 83 25.32 0.23 14.91
CA GLN A 83 25.77 0.60 16.27
C GLN A 83 24.78 1.58 16.96
N PRO A 84 24.72 1.60 18.30
CA PRO A 84 23.81 2.48 19.02
C PRO A 84 23.92 3.98 18.70
N HIS A 85 25.13 4.50 18.44
CA HIS A 85 25.31 5.92 18.13
C HIS A 85 24.67 6.31 16.79
N HIS A 86 24.64 5.41 15.80
CA HIS A 86 23.93 5.69 14.53
C HIS A 86 22.43 5.88 14.74
N LEU A 87 21.86 5.15 15.70
CA LEU A 87 20.45 5.28 16.05
C LEU A 87 20.20 6.61 16.77
N ASP A 88 21.08 6.96 17.71
CA ASP A 88 21.03 8.24 18.41
C ASP A 88 21.13 9.41 17.41
N ASP A 89 22.05 9.32 16.45
CA ASP A 89 22.23 10.32 15.39
C ASP A 89 21.01 10.43 14.46
N ALA A 90 20.44 9.30 14.04
CA ALA A 90 19.25 9.27 13.21
C ALA A 90 18.00 9.82 13.93
N LEU A 91 17.94 9.71 15.26
CA LEU A 91 16.84 10.22 16.07
C LEU A 91 16.93 11.72 16.35
N LYS A 92 18.12 12.33 16.33
CA LYS A 92 18.32 13.76 16.67
C LYS A 92 17.29 14.71 16.05
N PRO A 93 16.92 14.61 14.75
CA PRO A 93 15.94 15.51 14.14
C PRO A 93 14.52 15.39 14.73
N LEU A 94 14.19 14.23 15.31
CA LEU A 94 12.88 13.93 15.89
C LEU A 94 12.83 14.18 17.40
N THR A 95 13.98 14.38 18.04
CA THR A 95 14.06 14.56 19.49
C THR A 95 13.70 15.97 19.94
N ILE A 96 12.87 16.07 20.97
CA ILE A 96 12.53 17.34 21.64
C ILE A 96 13.27 17.38 22.98
N ASP A 97 13.76 18.55 23.38
CA ASP A 97 14.41 18.77 24.67
C ASP A 97 13.40 18.78 25.83
N LYS A 98 12.89 17.59 26.14
CA LYS A 98 12.01 17.32 27.27
C LYS A 98 12.48 16.07 28.01
N GLN A 99 12.25 16.09 29.32
CA GLN A 99 12.64 15.03 30.24
C GLN A 99 11.59 14.83 31.32
N VAL A 100 11.49 13.60 31.80
CA VAL A 100 10.64 13.18 32.92
C VAL A 100 11.53 12.59 34.02
N LEU A 101 11.28 12.98 35.27
CA LEU A 101 11.99 12.46 36.43
C LEU A 101 11.28 11.22 36.99
N LEU A 102 12.02 10.11 37.11
CA LEU A 102 11.60 8.85 37.73
C LEU A 102 12.49 8.59 38.95
N GLY A 103 12.08 9.08 40.13
CA GLY A 103 12.92 9.06 41.32
C GLY A 103 14.19 9.89 41.12
N THR A 104 15.35 9.25 41.16
CA THR A 104 16.67 9.87 40.88
C THR A 104 17.11 9.76 39.42
N HIS A 105 16.33 9.08 38.57
CA HIS A 105 16.65 8.87 37.16
C HIS A 105 15.93 9.88 36.26
N THR A 106 16.63 10.35 35.23
CA THR A 106 16.05 11.23 34.20
C THR A 106 15.82 10.43 32.92
N VAL A 107 14.57 10.39 32.47
CA VAL A 107 14.20 9.79 31.18
C VAL A 107 13.93 10.90 30.17
N THR A 108 14.75 10.97 29.13
CA THR A 108 14.61 11.96 28.06
C THR A 108 13.74 11.43 26.93
N HIS A 109 13.17 12.34 26.12
CA HIS A 109 12.44 11.98 24.90
C HIS A 109 13.26 11.04 23.98
N ALA A 110 14.56 11.33 23.82
CA ALA A 110 15.47 10.52 23.01
C ALA A 110 15.58 9.08 23.50
N THR A 111 15.69 8.88 24.82
CA THR A 111 15.75 7.53 25.42
C THR A 111 14.47 6.74 25.13
N VAL A 112 13.30 7.39 25.16
CA VAL A 112 12.03 6.73 24.86
C VAL A 112 11.96 6.32 23.39
N LEU A 113 12.25 7.23 22.44
CA LEU A 113 12.23 6.89 21.00
C LEU A 113 13.21 5.77 20.66
N ARG A 114 14.42 5.81 21.26
CA ARG A 114 15.41 4.75 21.11
C ARG A 114 14.89 3.42 21.61
N ALA A 115 14.22 3.38 22.77
CA ALA A 115 13.63 2.16 23.31
C ALA A 115 12.49 1.64 22.42
N CYS A 116 11.65 2.52 21.86
CA CYS A 116 10.63 2.15 20.88
C CYS A 116 11.22 1.39 19.68
N LEU A 117 12.37 1.84 19.18
CA LEU A 117 13.08 1.19 18.07
C LEU A 117 13.73 -0.11 18.53
N ALA A 118 14.68 -0.05 19.47
CA ALA A 118 15.54 -1.16 19.84
C ALA A 118 14.78 -2.33 20.50
N GLU A 119 13.78 -2.01 21.33
CA GLU A 119 13.10 -2.98 22.20
C GLU A 119 11.68 -3.30 21.70
N GLY A 120 11.15 -2.53 20.75
CA GLY A 120 9.84 -2.79 20.13
C GLY A 120 8.66 -2.46 21.03
N LEU A 121 8.78 -1.44 21.88
CA LEU A 121 7.73 -1.01 22.81
C LEU A 121 6.39 -0.69 22.13
N CYS A 122 6.41 -0.25 20.86
CA CYS A 122 5.21 0.07 20.10
C CYS A 122 4.47 -1.16 19.53
N SER A 123 5.07 -2.37 19.62
CA SER A 123 4.57 -3.61 19.01
C SER A 123 3.86 -4.57 19.97
N LEU A 124 3.71 -4.19 21.25
CA LEU A 124 2.99 -4.97 22.24
C LEU A 124 1.49 -4.99 21.90
N GLY A 125 1.08 -5.92 21.03
CA GLY A 125 -0.32 -6.21 20.75
C GLY A 125 -1.00 -6.75 22.01
N ASN A 126 -2.23 -6.30 22.28
CA ASN A 126 -3.07 -6.93 23.28
C ASN A 126 -3.66 -8.22 22.67
N GLU A 127 -3.04 -9.38 22.90
CA GLU A 127 -3.73 -10.65 22.63
C GLU A 127 -4.78 -10.91 23.73
N PRO A 128 -6.03 -11.28 23.39
CA PRO A 128 -7.04 -11.64 24.37
C PRO A 128 -6.62 -12.79 25.30
N LEU A 129 -5.71 -13.65 24.85
CA LEU A 129 -5.15 -14.75 25.63
C LEU A 129 -4.13 -14.29 26.68
N ASP A 130 -3.38 -13.20 26.41
CA ASP A 130 -2.36 -12.68 27.34
C ASP A 130 -2.97 -12.21 28.65
N ASP A 131 -4.24 -11.76 28.62
CA ASP A 131 -4.98 -11.36 29.81
C ASP A 131 -5.43 -12.54 30.69
N GLN A 132 -5.36 -13.78 30.18
CA GLN A 132 -5.70 -15.00 30.92
C GLN A 132 -4.47 -15.69 31.55
N LEU A 133 -3.26 -15.29 31.16
CA LEU A 133 -2.03 -15.82 31.72
C LEU A 133 -1.71 -15.14 33.06
N PRO A 134 -1.25 -15.90 34.08
CA PRO A 134 -0.78 -15.31 35.32
C PRO A 134 0.45 -14.42 35.07
N ASP A 135 0.27 -13.10 35.13
CA ASP A 135 1.36 -12.13 35.06
C ASP A 135 1.78 -11.72 36.49
N PRO A 136 3.02 -12.00 36.93
CA PRO A 136 3.50 -11.57 38.24
C PRO A 136 3.47 -10.04 38.43
N SER A 137 3.48 -9.28 37.33
CA SER A 137 3.40 -7.82 37.32
C SER A 137 1.97 -7.29 37.31
N ARG A 138 0.94 -8.17 37.34
CA ARG A 138 -0.46 -7.78 37.12
C ARG A 138 -0.94 -6.68 38.08
N ARG A 139 -0.57 -6.77 39.36
CA ARG A 139 -0.92 -5.73 40.35
C ARG A 139 -0.37 -4.36 39.96
N LEU A 140 0.92 -4.32 39.60
CA LEU A 140 1.59 -3.08 39.20
C LEU A 140 0.99 -2.52 37.89
N ILE A 141 0.63 -3.38 36.94
CA ILE A 141 -0.07 -2.99 35.70
C ILE A 141 -1.42 -2.34 36.02
N ASP A 142 -2.23 -2.99 36.86
CA ASP A 142 -3.56 -2.47 37.22
C ASP A 142 -3.46 -1.16 38.03
N ASP A 143 -2.46 -1.03 38.92
CA ASP A 143 -2.19 0.21 39.68
C ASP A 143 -1.78 1.38 38.75
N LEU A 144 -0.87 1.12 37.80
CA LEU A 144 -0.47 2.12 36.80
C LEU A 144 -1.62 2.48 35.86
N ALA A 145 -2.40 1.50 35.41
CA ALA A 145 -3.58 1.73 34.58
C ALA A 145 -4.61 2.62 35.30
N ALA A 146 -4.83 2.40 36.61
CA ALA A 146 -5.70 3.25 37.41
C ALA A 146 -5.20 4.70 37.51
N ARG A 147 -3.88 4.91 37.60
CA ARG A 147 -3.25 6.25 37.63
C ARG A 147 -3.24 6.96 36.29
N LEU A 148 -3.23 6.21 35.18
CA LEU A 148 -3.35 6.73 33.82
C LEU A 148 -4.80 7.11 33.46
N LYS A 149 -5.79 6.42 34.05
CA LYS A 149 -7.22 6.66 33.78
C LYS A 149 -7.67 8.13 33.84
N PRO A 150 -7.30 8.95 34.85
CA PRO A 150 -7.75 10.35 34.91
C PRO A 150 -7.04 11.29 33.94
N VAL A 151 -5.90 10.89 33.38
CA VAL A 151 -5.05 11.74 32.52
C VAL A 151 -5.12 11.35 31.04
N MET A 152 -5.50 10.11 30.73
CA MET A 152 -5.75 9.65 29.38
C MET A 152 -7.19 10.00 28.96
N VAL A 153 -7.33 10.60 27.78
CA VAL A 153 -8.62 10.95 27.21
C VAL A 153 -8.99 9.86 26.20
N PHE A 154 -10.16 9.26 26.40
CA PHE A 154 -10.75 8.34 25.44
C PHE A 154 -11.89 9.06 24.73
N PRO A 155 -11.88 9.12 23.38
CA PRO A 155 -12.98 9.72 22.65
C PRO A 155 -14.25 8.91 22.92
N ASP A 156 -15.36 9.60 23.14
CA ASP A 156 -16.65 8.93 23.28
C ASP A 156 -16.98 8.13 22.01
N LEU A 157 -17.78 7.09 22.13
CA LEU A 157 -18.14 6.25 20.99
C LEU A 157 -18.75 7.07 19.84
N ALA A 158 -19.54 8.11 20.15
CA ALA A 158 -20.08 9.01 19.14
C ALA A 158 -18.99 9.78 18.38
N GLU A 159 -17.96 10.26 19.09
CA GLU A 159 -16.82 10.97 18.50
C GLU A 159 -15.96 10.02 17.63
N GLN A 160 -15.80 8.76 18.06
CA GLN A 160 -15.11 7.73 17.27
C GLN A 160 -15.83 7.42 15.96
N ILE A 161 -17.16 7.31 16.00
CA ILE A 161 -18.01 7.10 14.83
C ILE A 161 -17.86 8.27 13.85
N ASP A 162 -18.06 9.48 14.34
CA ASP A 162 -17.97 10.72 13.56
C ASP A 162 -16.57 10.92 12.93
N THR A 163 -15.51 10.63 13.68
CA THR A 163 -14.12 10.66 13.16
C THR A 163 -13.89 9.58 12.09
N THR A 164 -14.46 8.39 12.26
CA THR A 164 -14.36 7.31 11.25
C THR A 164 -15.06 7.71 9.96
N VAL A 165 -16.27 8.25 10.06
CA VAL A 165 -17.06 8.73 8.91
C VAL A 165 -16.30 9.81 8.15
N ARG A 166 -15.86 10.88 8.83
CA ARG A 166 -15.11 11.97 8.19
C ARG A 166 -13.84 11.49 7.49
N ARG A 167 -13.08 10.60 8.15
CA ARG A 167 -11.83 10.06 7.57
C ARG A 167 -12.13 9.27 6.30
N ASP A 168 -13.12 8.39 6.35
CA ASP A 168 -13.42 7.48 5.25
C ASP A 168 -14.07 8.23 4.06
N GLU A 169 -14.88 9.24 4.33
CA GLU A 169 -15.38 10.17 3.31
C GLU A 169 -14.24 10.94 2.64
N ALA A 170 -13.31 11.51 3.42
CA ALA A 170 -12.15 12.20 2.87
C ALA A 170 -11.21 11.26 2.06
N ALA A 171 -11.21 9.97 2.41
CA ALA A 171 -10.47 8.94 1.69
C ALA A 171 -11.18 8.47 0.40
N LEU A 172 -12.51 8.54 0.34
CA LEU A 172 -13.29 8.08 -0.79
C LEU A 172 -12.95 8.87 -2.06
N GLY A 173 -12.65 8.16 -3.14
CA GLY A 173 -12.23 8.76 -4.40
C GLY A 173 -10.72 9.04 -4.51
N ARG A 174 -10.02 9.29 -3.39
CA ARG A 174 -8.59 9.63 -3.35
C ARG A 174 -7.68 8.45 -2.98
N TRP A 175 -8.12 7.69 -1.98
CA TRP A 175 -7.38 6.56 -1.39
C TRP A 175 -8.21 5.28 -1.41
N LEU A 176 -9.54 5.41 -1.54
CA LEU A 176 -10.49 4.31 -1.51
C LEU A 176 -11.47 4.43 -2.68
N THR A 177 -11.55 3.41 -3.53
CA THR A 177 -12.59 3.35 -4.58
C THR A 177 -13.93 2.89 -4.00
N LEU A 178 -15.05 3.14 -4.69
CA LEU A 178 -16.37 2.62 -4.26
C LEU A 178 -16.42 1.09 -4.17
N SER A 179 -15.70 0.38 -5.05
CA SER A 179 -15.58 -1.08 -4.99
C SER A 179 -14.89 -1.56 -3.70
N HIS A 180 -13.75 -0.94 -3.36
CA HIS A 180 -13.06 -1.21 -2.10
C HIS A 180 -13.89 -0.81 -0.88
N TRP A 181 -14.60 0.31 -0.93
CA TRP A 181 -15.51 0.71 0.15
C TRP A 181 -16.60 -0.35 0.40
N CYS A 182 -17.19 -0.92 -0.66
CA CYS A 182 -18.13 -2.02 -0.54
C CYS A 182 -17.48 -3.25 0.09
N ASP A 183 -16.27 -3.62 -0.34
CA ASP A 183 -15.56 -4.78 0.22
C ASP A 183 -15.26 -4.58 1.71
N GLU A 184 -14.80 -3.39 2.12
CA GLU A 184 -14.43 -3.10 3.50
C GLU A 184 -15.61 -2.77 4.45
N THR A 185 -16.80 -2.51 3.89
CA THR A 185 -18.01 -2.14 4.67
C THR A 185 -19.07 -3.23 4.61
N LEU A 186 -19.30 -3.81 3.43
CA LEU A 186 -20.33 -4.81 3.19
C LEU A 186 -19.78 -6.24 3.18
N GLY A 187 -18.45 -6.40 3.25
CA GLY A 187 -17.80 -7.72 3.21
C GLY A 187 -17.90 -8.38 1.84
N THR A 188 -18.07 -7.59 0.78
CA THR A 188 -18.11 -8.10 -0.60
C THR A 188 -16.72 -8.47 -1.10
N GLN A 189 -16.64 -9.03 -2.32
CA GLN A 189 -15.39 -9.34 -3.02
C GLN A 189 -15.40 -8.73 -4.42
N ILE A 190 -15.93 -7.52 -4.55
CA ILE A 190 -16.12 -6.82 -5.84
C ILE A 190 -14.78 -6.59 -6.52
N VAL A 191 -13.76 -6.15 -5.79
CA VAL A 191 -12.43 -5.88 -6.39
C VAL A 191 -11.84 -7.15 -6.99
N GLN A 192 -11.93 -8.28 -6.29
CA GLN A 192 -11.47 -9.57 -6.79
C GLN A 192 -12.28 -10.01 -8.02
N GLN A 193 -13.60 -9.91 -7.98
CA GLN A 193 -14.46 -10.26 -9.12
C GLN A 193 -14.14 -9.44 -10.38
N ILE A 194 -13.92 -8.13 -10.23
CA ILE A 194 -13.51 -7.26 -11.35
C ILE A 194 -12.14 -7.71 -11.87
N ASN A 195 -11.19 -7.98 -10.97
CA ASN A 195 -9.85 -8.41 -11.34
C ASN A 195 -9.87 -9.72 -12.14
N ASP A 196 -10.63 -10.72 -11.69
CA ASP A 196 -10.77 -12.01 -12.37
C ASP A 196 -11.34 -11.85 -13.79
N GLN A 197 -12.33 -10.98 -13.97
CA GLN A 197 -12.87 -10.67 -15.30
C GLN A 197 -11.83 -9.98 -16.18
N LEU A 198 -11.14 -8.97 -15.65
CA LEU A 198 -10.14 -8.23 -16.43
C LEU A 198 -8.95 -9.11 -16.81
N ILE A 199 -8.50 -10.00 -15.91
CA ILE A 199 -7.45 -10.98 -16.20
C ILE A 199 -7.89 -11.88 -17.35
N LYS A 200 -9.07 -12.50 -17.28
CA LYS A 200 -9.64 -13.33 -18.37
C LYS A 200 -9.61 -12.60 -19.71
N TRP A 201 -10.10 -11.36 -19.76
CA TRP A 201 -10.18 -10.59 -21.00
C TRP A 201 -8.81 -10.14 -21.51
N CYS A 202 -7.91 -9.76 -20.60
CA CYS A 202 -6.55 -9.37 -20.95
C CYS A 202 -5.76 -10.56 -21.49
N GLU A 203 -5.83 -11.73 -20.84
CA GLU A 203 -5.17 -12.96 -21.31
C GLU A 203 -5.61 -13.34 -22.72
N ALA A 204 -6.92 -13.35 -22.99
CA ALA A 204 -7.46 -13.69 -24.30
C ALA A 204 -7.11 -12.63 -25.38
N PHE A 205 -7.21 -11.34 -25.05
CA PHE A 205 -6.98 -10.26 -26.02
C PHE A 205 -5.50 -10.03 -26.32
N LEU A 206 -4.61 -10.25 -25.35
CA LEU A 206 -3.20 -9.92 -25.47
C LEU A 206 -2.33 -11.09 -25.93
N ASP A 207 -2.88 -12.31 -26.01
CA ASP A 207 -2.20 -13.48 -26.56
C ASP A 207 -1.59 -13.20 -27.95
N GLU A 208 -0.28 -13.32 -28.12
CA GLU A 208 0.38 -13.05 -29.39
C GLU A 208 0.48 -14.29 -30.30
N GLY A 209 -0.58 -15.11 -30.33
CA GLY A 209 -0.66 -16.32 -31.14
C GLY A 209 -0.03 -17.55 -30.49
N HIS A 210 0.08 -17.57 -29.17
CA HIS A 210 0.54 -18.75 -28.44
C HIS A 210 -0.61 -19.73 -28.19
N ALA A 211 -1.83 -19.22 -27.99
CA ALA A 211 -3.02 -20.05 -27.85
C ALA A 211 -3.48 -20.60 -29.22
N THR A 212 -3.91 -21.86 -29.24
CA THR A 212 -4.52 -22.47 -30.44
C THR A 212 -5.84 -21.80 -30.82
N TRP A 213 -6.58 -21.30 -29.81
CA TRP A 213 -7.84 -20.58 -30.01
C TRP A 213 -7.62 -19.09 -29.76
N THR A 214 -7.82 -18.30 -30.81
CA THR A 214 -7.73 -16.84 -30.76
C THR A 214 -9.05 -16.24 -30.29
N MET A 215 -8.98 -15.12 -29.57
CA MET A 215 -10.18 -14.33 -29.22
C MET A 215 -10.94 -13.92 -30.50
N PRO A 216 -12.25 -14.21 -30.62
CA PRO A 216 -13.08 -13.68 -31.71
C PRO A 216 -13.14 -12.15 -31.69
N GLU A 217 -13.42 -11.54 -32.84
CA GLU A 217 -13.67 -10.08 -32.95
C GLU A 217 -12.50 -9.19 -32.48
N ARG A 218 -11.30 -9.77 -32.34
CA ARG A 218 -10.12 -9.12 -31.78
C ARG A 218 -9.68 -7.89 -32.58
N GLU A 219 -9.93 -7.89 -33.89
CA GLU A 219 -9.69 -6.78 -34.81
C GLU A 219 -10.45 -5.50 -34.44
N LYS A 220 -11.52 -5.61 -33.63
CA LYS A 220 -12.25 -4.44 -33.09
C LYS A 220 -11.50 -3.74 -31.94
N GLY A 221 -10.32 -4.24 -31.56
CA GLY A 221 -9.56 -3.74 -30.42
C GLY A 221 -10.15 -4.16 -29.07
N LEU A 222 -9.41 -3.92 -27.99
CA LEU A 222 -9.70 -4.50 -26.66
C LEU A 222 -11.15 -4.31 -26.20
N TYR A 223 -11.64 -3.07 -26.24
CA TYR A 223 -13.01 -2.73 -25.81
C TYR A 223 -14.07 -3.28 -26.76
N GLY A 224 -13.86 -3.15 -28.09
CA GLY A 224 -14.82 -3.61 -29.09
C GLY A 224 -14.99 -5.14 -29.08
N ALA A 225 -13.88 -5.87 -28.96
CA ALA A 225 -13.87 -7.32 -28.85
C ALA A 225 -14.56 -7.79 -27.56
N TRP A 226 -14.24 -7.15 -26.42
CA TRP A 226 -14.94 -7.40 -25.15
C TRP A 226 -16.45 -7.17 -25.28
N LYS A 227 -16.88 -6.00 -25.79
CA LYS A 227 -18.30 -5.65 -25.94
C LYS A 227 -19.04 -6.66 -26.83
N ALA A 228 -18.43 -7.09 -27.92
CA ALA A 228 -19.01 -8.07 -28.84
C ALA A 228 -19.19 -9.44 -28.20
N ILE A 229 -18.19 -9.94 -27.46
CA ILE A 229 -18.23 -11.29 -26.88
C ILE A 229 -19.00 -11.31 -25.56
N ALA A 230 -18.71 -10.38 -24.63
CA ALA A 230 -19.32 -10.35 -23.30
C ALA A 230 -20.84 -10.13 -23.35
N ALA A 231 -21.37 -9.50 -24.41
CA ALA A 231 -22.80 -9.39 -24.68
C ALA A 231 -23.50 -10.75 -24.92
N HIS A 232 -22.76 -11.80 -25.23
CA HIS A 232 -23.28 -13.14 -25.50
C HIS A 232 -22.93 -14.16 -24.41
N GLU A 233 -22.03 -13.81 -23.49
CA GLU A 233 -21.67 -14.68 -22.37
C GLU A 233 -22.72 -14.65 -21.25
N TRP A 234 -22.70 -15.67 -20.40
CA TRP A 234 -23.37 -15.61 -19.10
C TRP A 234 -22.50 -14.78 -18.13
N SER A 235 -23.10 -13.85 -17.39
CA SER A 235 -22.34 -13.04 -16.43
C SER A 235 -21.90 -13.89 -15.25
N VAL A 236 -20.58 -14.08 -15.11
CA VAL A 236 -19.97 -14.81 -13.99
C VAL A 236 -20.15 -14.07 -12.66
N CYS A 237 -20.33 -12.74 -12.70
CA CYS A 237 -20.52 -11.89 -11.51
C CYS A 237 -22.01 -11.66 -11.16
N ASP A 238 -22.93 -12.44 -11.75
CA ASP A 238 -24.37 -12.37 -11.49
C ASP A 238 -24.95 -10.95 -11.69
N ILE A 239 -24.51 -10.27 -12.76
CA ILE A 239 -25.02 -8.94 -13.12
C ILE A 239 -26.32 -9.11 -13.94
N LYS A 240 -27.43 -8.63 -13.36
CA LYS A 240 -28.76 -8.66 -13.99
C LYS A 240 -28.78 -7.91 -15.31
N ASP A 241 -29.37 -8.54 -16.34
CA ASP A 241 -29.48 -8.03 -17.72
C ASP A 241 -28.13 -7.58 -18.33
N SER A 242 -27.00 -8.13 -17.85
CA SER A 242 -25.65 -7.80 -18.32
C SER A 242 -25.52 -7.75 -19.84
N ARG A 243 -26.06 -8.74 -20.56
CA ARG A 243 -26.05 -8.78 -22.03
C ARG A 243 -26.64 -7.52 -22.67
N LYS A 244 -27.84 -7.12 -22.24
CA LYS A 244 -28.54 -5.93 -22.76
C LYS A 244 -27.80 -4.64 -22.37
N LYS A 245 -27.24 -4.61 -21.16
CA LYS A 245 -26.48 -3.45 -20.66
C LYS A 245 -25.20 -3.25 -21.47
N ILE A 246 -24.45 -4.32 -21.74
CA ILE A 246 -23.22 -4.27 -22.56
C ILE A 246 -23.54 -3.84 -24.00
N GLN A 247 -24.62 -4.40 -24.59
CA GLN A 247 -25.05 -4.03 -25.95
C GLN A 247 -25.42 -2.54 -26.09
N ARG A 248 -25.91 -1.91 -25.02
CA ARG A 248 -26.29 -0.49 -24.99
C ARG A 248 -25.12 0.47 -24.75
N LEU A 249 -23.95 -0.04 -24.37
CA LEU A 249 -22.80 0.84 -24.17
C LEU A 249 -22.46 1.57 -25.47
N PRO A 250 -21.86 2.77 -25.40
CA PRO A 250 -21.32 3.45 -26.57
C PRO A 250 -20.30 2.62 -27.34
N ASP A 251 -20.08 2.93 -28.61
CA ASP A 251 -19.04 2.28 -29.42
C ASP A 251 -17.64 2.84 -29.11
N TYR A 252 -17.57 4.12 -28.73
CA TYR A 252 -16.33 4.76 -28.29
C TYR A 252 -16.06 4.46 -26.80
N PRO A 253 -14.89 3.92 -26.45
CA PRO A 253 -14.55 3.59 -25.07
C PRO A 253 -14.46 4.83 -24.18
N GLU A 254 -14.12 5.99 -24.73
CA GLU A 254 -14.13 7.26 -24.00
C GLU A 254 -15.53 7.61 -23.47
N ASP A 255 -16.56 7.47 -24.31
CA ASP A 255 -17.93 7.77 -23.92
C ASP A 255 -18.42 6.78 -22.88
N ALA A 256 -18.14 5.48 -23.07
CA ALA A 256 -18.49 4.45 -22.10
C ALA A 256 -17.81 4.71 -20.73
N LEU A 257 -16.55 5.15 -20.73
CA LEU A 257 -15.84 5.48 -19.50
C LEU A 257 -16.43 6.73 -18.82
N LEU A 258 -16.73 7.80 -19.58
CA LEU A 258 -17.37 9.01 -19.07
C LEU A 258 -18.76 8.70 -18.50
N GLU A 259 -19.59 7.96 -19.24
CA GLU A 259 -20.92 7.54 -18.79
C GLU A 259 -20.86 6.73 -17.49
N ASN A 260 -19.87 5.84 -17.34
CA ASN A 260 -19.71 5.08 -16.11
C ASN A 260 -19.26 5.95 -14.92
N LEU A 261 -18.32 6.88 -15.13
CA LEU A 261 -17.87 7.81 -14.09
C LEU A 261 -19.01 8.76 -13.66
N ASP A 262 -19.77 9.30 -14.62
CA ASP A 262 -20.92 10.17 -14.38
C ASP A 262 -22.07 9.41 -13.69
N ALA A 263 -22.32 8.15 -14.11
CA ALA A 263 -23.32 7.28 -13.49
C ALA A 263 -22.96 6.88 -12.06
N MET A 264 -21.67 6.74 -11.74
CA MET A 264 -21.17 6.52 -10.37
C MET A 264 -21.05 7.83 -9.56
N GLY A 265 -21.24 8.98 -10.20
CA GLY A 265 -21.18 10.29 -9.53
C GLY A 265 -19.78 10.70 -9.08
N ILE A 266 -18.71 10.22 -9.72
CA ILE A 266 -17.33 10.53 -9.31
C ILE A 266 -17.01 12.01 -9.60
N PRO A 267 -16.69 12.83 -8.58
CA PRO A 267 -16.33 14.24 -8.76
C PRO A 267 -15.14 14.42 -9.70
N SER A 268 -15.14 15.47 -10.53
CA SER A 268 -14.14 15.66 -11.59
C SER A 268 -12.73 15.80 -11.04
N GLU A 269 -12.57 16.47 -9.91
CA GLU A 269 -11.32 16.68 -9.19
C GLU A 269 -10.74 15.39 -8.60
N LEU A 270 -11.55 14.34 -8.42
CA LEU A 270 -11.13 13.03 -7.89
C LEU A 270 -10.84 12.00 -9.00
N ARG A 271 -11.20 12.28 -10.25
CA ARG A 271 -11.13 11.29 -11.34
C ARG A 271 -9.71 10.78 -11.58
N GLN A 272 -8.69 11.64 -11.49
CA GLN A 272 -7.31 11.21 -11.69
C GLN A 272 -6.88 10.18 -10.64
N ASP A 273 -7.06 10.48 -9.36
CA ASP A 273 -6.70 9.57 -8.25
C ASP A 273 -7.54 8.29 -8.32
N TYR A 274 -8.85 8.43 -8.57
CA TYR A 274 -9.76 7.30 -8.68
C TYR A 274 -9.37 6.34 -9.81
N LEU A 275 -9.05 6.86 -10.99
CA LEU A 275 -8.60 6.05 -12.11
C LEU A 275 -7.20 5.47 -11.87
N SER A 276 -6.33 6.17 -11.15
CA SER A 276 -5.01 5.65 -10.75
C SER A 276 -5.17 4.39 -9.89
N LEU A 277 -6.03 4.44 -8.86
CA LEU A 277 -6.36 3.28 -8.01
C LEU A 277 -6.94 2.10 -8.84
N GLN A 278 -7.72 2.40 -9.86
CA GLN A 278 -8.34 1.39 -10.71
C GLN A 278 -7.33 0.70 -11.62
N LEU A 279 -6.35 1.44 -12.12
CA LEU A 279 -5.29 0.87 -12.91
C LEU A 279 -4.28 0.08 -12.04
N THR A 280 -3.97 0.57 -10.84
CA THR A 280 -2.98 -0.06 -9.94
C THR A 280 -3.50 -1.33 -9.26
N ALA A 281 -4.81 -1.61 -9.37
CA ALA A 281 -5.38 -2.89 -8.94
C ALA A 281 -4.90 -4.09 -9.78
N LEU A 282 -4.44 -3.86 -11.03
CA LEU A 282 -3.80 -4.88 -11.88
C LEU A 282 -2.58 -4.26 -12.58
N PRO A 283 -1.51 -3.93 -11.84
CA PRO A 283 -0.44 -3.07 -12.35
C PRO A 283 0.37 -3.74 -13.47
N GLY A 284 0.47 -5.08 -13.48
CA GLY A 284 1.10 -5.83 -14.57
C GLY A 284 0.36 -5.68 -15.90
N TRP A 285 -0.95 -5.99 -15.92
CA TRP A 285 -1.79 -5.86 -17.11
C TRP A 285 -1.92 -4.40 -17.57
N ALA A 286 -2.18 -3.48 -16.63
CA ALA A 286 -2.29 -2.07 -16.94
C ALA A 286 -0.98 -1.51 -17.51
N GLY A 287 0.18 -1.88 -16.94
CA GLY A 287 1.48 -1.47 -17.44
C GLY A 287 1.83 -2.06 -18.81
N PHE A 288 1.41 -3.30 -19.09
CA PHE A 288 1.56 -3.90 -20.42
C PHE A 288 0.68 -3.21 -21.47
N ILE A 289 -0.55 -2.88 -21.11
CA ILE A 289 -1.47 -2.13 -21.98
C ILE A 289 -0.98 -0.70 -22.20
N LYS A 290 -0.39 -0.06 -21.18
CA LYS A 290 0.24 1.27 -21.29
C LYS A 290 1.37 1.24 -22.32
N TRP A 291 2.31 0.30 -22.18
CA TRP A 291 3.40 0.11 -23.15
C TRP A 291 2.86 -0.17 -24.56
N ARG A 292 1.93 -1.12 -24.71
CA ARG A 292 1.29 -1.45 -26.00
C ARG A 292 0.66 -0.22 -26.66
N GLY A 293 0.04 0.66 -25.88
CA GLY A 293 -0.61 1.88 -26.40
C GLY A 293 0.38 2.93 -26.91
N GLU A 294 1.60 2.96 -26.38
CA GLU A 294 2.66 3.91 -26.76
C GLU A 294 3.50 3.40 -27.93
N GLU A 295 3.72 2.08 -28.03
CA GLU A 295 4.43 1.43 -29.13
C GLU A 295 3.55 1.24 -30.38
N ARG A 296 3.25 2.34 -31.07
CA ARG A 296 2.35 2.36 -32.24
C ARG A 296 2.81 1.51 -33.42
N ASP A 297 4.12 1.30 -33.57
CA ASP A 297 4.71 0.50 -34.65
C ASP A 297 4.78 -0.99 -34.32
N TYR A 298 4.38 -1.38 -33.11
CA TYR A 298 4.37 -2.78 -32.72
C TYR A 298 3.32 -3.57 -33.53
N PRO A 299 3.67 -4.69 -34.21
CA PRO A 299 2.77 -5.36 -35.15
C PRO A 299 1.42 -5.74 -34.55
N TRP A 300 1.42 -6.22 -33.31
CA TRP A 300 0.18 -6.59 -32.63
C TRP A 300 -0.64 -5.37 -32.20
N GLN A 301 -0.02 -4.22 -31.95
CA GLN A 301 -0.75 -2.98 -31.66
C GLN A 301 -1.41 -2.42 -32.93
N GLN A 302 -0.74 -2.51 -34.08
CA GLN A 302 -1.32 -2.13 -35.38
C GLN A 302 -2.49 -3.03 -35.76
N ALA A 303 -2.36 -4.34 -35.56
CA ALA A 303 -3.41 -5.30 -35.88
C ALA A 303 -4.56 -5.27 -34.86
N TYR A 304 -4.25 -5.14 -33.57
CA TYR A 304 -5.19 -5.29 -32.45
C TYR A 304 -4.95 -4.21 -31.39
N PRO A 305 -5.56 -3.01 -31.54
CA PRO A 305 -5.28 -1.87 -30.68
C PRO A 305 -5.73 -2.08 -29.22
N ALA A 306 -4.77 -2.01 -28.30
CA ALA A 306 -5.00 -1.88 -26.86
C ALA A 306 -4.76 -0.45 -26.37
N GLY A 307 -5.23 -0.10 -25.17
CA GLY A 307 -4.90 1.17 -24.51
C GLY A 307 -5.63 1.34 -23.18
N LEU A 308 -5.11 2.22 -22.32
CA LEU A 308 -5.61 2.41 -20.95
C LEU A 308 -7.08 2.85 -20.90
N VAL A 309 -7.53 3.69 -21.85
CA VAL A 309 -8.95 4.08 -21.95
C VAL A 309 -9.85 2.86 -22.19
N LYS A 310 -9.44 1.96 -23.10
CA LYS A 310 -10.18 0.73 -23.40
C LYS A 310 -10.25 -0.19 -22.17
N PHE A 311 -9.13 -0.35 -21.47
CA PHE A 311 -9.04 -1.14 -20.23
C PHE A 311 -9.93 -0.56 -19.13
N LEU A 312 -9.87 0.76 -18.90
CA LEU A 312 -10.67 1.45 -17.90
C LEU A 312 -12.16 1.44 -18.22
N ALA A 313 -12.56 1.57 -19.49
CA ALA A 313 -13.96 1.48 -19.88
C ALA A 313 -14.60 0.15 -19.47
N ILE A 314 -13.88 -0.97 -19.69
CA ILE A 314 -14.31 -2.31 -19.26
C ILE A 314 -14.36 -2.38 -17.74
N ARG A 315 -13.27 -1.98 -17.07
CA ARG A 315 -13.15 -2.07 -15.62
C ARG A 315 -14.21 -1.24 -14.88
N GLN A 316 -14.44 0.00 -15.32
CA GLN A 316 -15.45 0.87 -14.72
C GLN A 316 -16.87 0.37 -14.96
N TRP A 317 -17.13 -0.32 -16.07
CA TRP A 317 -18.43 -0.94 -16.28
C TRP A 317 -18.72 -2.01 -15.22
N TYR A 318 -17.79 -2.92 -14.96
CA TYR A 318 -17.95 -3.91 -13.89
C TYR A 318 -18.02 -3.25 -12.51
N ALA A 319 -17.17 -2.25 -12.24
CA ALA A 319 -17.19 -1.51 -10.98
C ALA A 319 -18.56 -0.88 -10.71
N ARG A 320 -19.11 -0.15 -11.68
CA ARG A 320 -20.43 0.46 -11.60
C ARG A 320 -21.51 -0.56 -11.31
N GLU A 321 -21.59 -1.63 -12.09
CA GLU A 321 -22.67 -2.61 -11.98
C GLU A 321 -22.63 -3.39 -10.66
N LEU A 322 -21.43 -3.77 -10.20
CA LEU A 322 -21.27 -4.52 -8.95
C LEU A 322 -21.47 -3.64 -7.72
N VAL A 323 -20.97 -2.40 -7.73
CA VAL A 323 -21.23 -1.42 -6.65
C VAL A 323 -22.72 -1.11 -6.59
N GLN A 324 -23.37 -0.84 -7.72
CA GLN A 324 -24.83 -0.61 -7.76
C GLN A 324 -25.59 -1.81 -7.21
N LYS A 325 -25.23 -3.03 -7.61
CA LYS A 325 -25.86 -4.26 -7.09
C LYS A 325 -25.70 -4.35 -5.58
N ALA A 326 -24.49 -4.24 -5.07
CA ALA A 326 -24.20 -4.39 -3.64
C ALA A 326 -24.90 -3.31 -2.80
N CYS A 327 -24.84 -2.05 -3.20
CA CYS A 327 -25.53 -0.96 -2.51
C CYS A 327 -27.06 -1.16 -2.53
N GLN A 328 -27.64 -1.56 -3.65
CA GLN A 328 -29.09 -1.77 -3.75
C GLN A 328 -29.57 -2.99 -2.93
N GLU A 329 -28.83 -4.09 -3.00
CA GLU A 329 -29.20 -5.36 -2.36
C GLU A 329 -28.93 -5.35 -0.85
N VAL A 330 -27.88 -4.67 -0.39
CA VAL A 330 -27.53 -4.64 1.04
C VAL A 330 -28.09 -3.41 1.75
N LEU A 331 -27.97 -2.22 1.15
CA LEU A 331 -28.29 -0.94 1.79
C LEU A 331 -29.59 -0.30 1.28
N GLY A 332 -30.06 -0.68 0.09
CA GLY A 332 -31.22 -0.05 -0.55
C GLY A 332 -30.95 1.35 -1.09
N ILE A 333 -29.69 1.72 -1.28
CA ILE A 333 -29.25 3.02 -1.84
C ILE A 333 -28.64 2.82 -3.24
N GLU A 334 -28.49 3.91 -3.98
CA GLU A 334 -27.77 3.91 -5.25
C GLU A 334 -26.25 3.71 -5.03
N GLY A 335 -25.60 3.02 -5.96
CA GLY A 335 -24.14 2.79 -5.97
C GLY A 335 -23.34 3.99 -6.46
N ARG A 336 -23.70 5.19 -5.99
CA ARG A 336 -23.09 6.46 -6.38
C ARG A 336 -22.28 7.06 -5.24
N PHE A 337 -21.32 7.90 -5.59
CA PHE A 337 -20.43 8.58 -4.63
C PHE A 337 -21.19 9.38 -3.57
N ASP A 338 -22.12 10.23 -4.02
CA ASP A 338 -22.99 11.06 -3.17
C ASP A 338 -23.87 10.21 -2.24
N ALA A 339 -24.56 9.21 -2.80
CA ALA A 339 -25.41 8.31 -2.01
C ALA A 339 -24.62 7.53 -0.94
N VAL A 340 -23.40 7.08 -1.26
CA VAL A 340 -22.52 6.40 -0.31
C VAL A 340 -22.01 7.37 0.76
N ALA A 341 -21.63 8.60 0.40
CA ALA A 341 -21.24 9.63 1.35
C ALA A 341 -22.40 9.99 2.30
N ASP A 342 -23.59 10.23 1.76
CA ASP A 342 -24.80 10.51 2.53
C ASP A 342 -25.19 9.35 3.45
N TYR A 343 -25.00 8.11 3.02
CA TYR A 343 -25.22 6.93 3.84
C TYR A 343 -24.29 6.89 5.06
N MET A 344 -22.99 7.19 4.88
CA MET A 344 -22.02 7.20 5.99
C MET A 344 -22.44 8.18 7.09
N HIS A 345 -23.02 9.34 6.73
CA HIS A 345 -23.52 10.32 7.70
C HIS A 345 -24.88 9.95 8.27
N SER A 346 -25.85 9.62 7.41
CA SER A 346 -27.25 9.38 7.81
C SER A 346 -27.42 8.09 8.63
N HIS A 347 -26.52 7.12 8.43
CA HIS A 347 -26.54 5.81 9.08
C HIS A 347 -25.20 5.51 9.77
N ALA A 348 -24.56 6.53 10.38
CA ALA A 348 -23.22 6.45 10.95
C ALA A 348 -23.02 5.29 11.95
N GLU A 349 -24.04 5.01 12.78
CA GLU A 349 -24.03 3.90 13.75
C GLU A 349 -23.95 2.53 13.06
N GLU A 350 -24.79 2.31 12.04
CA GLU A 350 -24.80 1.09 11.24
C GLU A 350 -23.50 0.94 10.46
N TYR A 351 -23.08 2.02 9.80
CA TYR A 351 -21.84 2.07 9.03
C TYR A 351 -20.63 1.68 9.88
N TYR A 352 -20.49 2.27 11.07
CA TYR A 352 -19.39 1.96 11.98
C TYR A 352 -19.39 0.49 12.38
N LEU A 353 -20.53 -0.07 12.81
CA LEU A 353 -20.62 -1.47 13.22
C LEU A 353 -20.29 -2.44 12.07
N ARG A 354 -20.77 -2.15 10.85
CA ARG A 354 -20.42 -2.93 9.65
C ARG A 354 -18.92 -2.91 9.37
N ARG A 355 -18.27 -1.75 9.45
CA ARG A 355 -16.81 -1.65 9.27
C ARG A 355 -16.03 -2.40 10.34
N GLN A 356 -16.42 -2.30 11.62
CA GLN A 356 -15.76 -3.07 12.68
C GLN A 356 -15.98 -4.58 12.50
N ARG A 357 -17.14 -5.00 11.98
CA ARG A 357 -17.45 -6.41 11.67
C ARG A 357 -16.55 -6.97 10.58
N VAL A 358 -16.39 -6.25 9.47
CA VAL A 358 -15.54 -6.68 8.34
C VAL A 358 -14.06 -6.64 8.72
N ALA A 359 -13.64 -5.64 9.50
CA ALA A 359 -12.27 -5.54 10.01
C ALA A 359 -11.94 -6.59 11.10
N GLY A 360 -12.90 -7.41 11.53
CA GLY A 360 -12.69 -8.44 12.55
C GLY A 360 -12.47 -7.90 13.97
N ARG A 361 -12.91 -6.67 14.25
CA ARG A 361 -12.69 -5.98 15.53
C ARG A 361 -13.84 -6.13 16.52
N LEU A 362 -15.01 -6.57 16.06
CA LEU A 362 -16.15 -6.85 16.94
C LEU A 362 -15.97 -8.20 17.66
N PRO A 363 -16.34 -8.29 18.95
CA PRO A 363 -16.49 -9.59 19.61
C PRO A 363 -17.52 -10.47 18.90
N ALA A 364 -17.33 -11.79 18.94
CA ALA A 364 -18.13 -12.76 18.17
C ALA A 364 -19.66 -12.58 18.32
N LEU A 365 -20.15 -12.35 19.53
CA LEU A 365 -21.59 -12.15 19.79
C LEU A 365 -22.16 -10.91 19.08
N TYR A 366 -21.42 -9.80 19.07
CA TYR A 366 -21.81 -8.58 18.35
C TYR A 366 -21.65 -8.77 16.84
N ALA A 367 -20.64 -9.51 16.40
CA ALA A 367 -20.44 -9.81 15.00
C ALA A 367 -21.63 -10.58 14.40
N GLU A 368 -22.10 -11.62 15.09
CA GLU A 368 -23.29 -12.39 14.69
C GLU A 368 -24.57 -11.56 14.73
N GLU A 369 -24.69 -10.62 15.66
CA GLU A 369 -25.85 -9.74 15.75
C GLU A 369 -25.88 -8.70 14.63
N VAL A 370 -24.72 -8.10 14.29
CA VAL A 370 -24.56 -7.22 13.13
C VAL A 370 -24.91 -7.97 11.85
N ASP A 371 -24.45 -9.22 11.69
CA ASP A 371 -24.80 -10.03 10.53
C ASP A 371 -26.32 -10.26 10.46
N ARG A 372 -26.98 -10.59 11.58
CA ARG A 372 -28.44 -10.76 11.63
C ARG A 372 -29.20 -9.48 11.27
N LEU A 373 -28.80 -8.33 11.81
CA LEU A 373 -29.41 -7.03 11.48
C LEU A 373 -29.24 -6.69 9.99
N ALA A 374 -28.05 -6.93 9.45
CA ALA A 374 -27.75 -6.71 8.05
C ALA A 374 -28.62 -7.57 7.12
N HIS A 375 -28.86 -8.84 7.45
CA HIS A 375 -29.68 -9.75 6.65
C HIS A 375 -31.19 -9.40 6.69
N HIS A 376 -31.70 -8.97 7.84
CA HIS A 376 -33.14 -8.72 8.01
C HIS A 376 -33.57 -7.28 7.73
N ARG A 377 -32.63 -6.38 7.39
CA ARG A 377 -32.88 -4.92 7.24
C ARG A 377 -33.69 -4.37 8.43
N SER A 378 -33.40 -4.87 9.63
CA SER A 378 -34.13 -4.56 10.85
C SER A 378 -33.69 -3.22 11.42
N THR A 379 -34.62 -2.50 12.03
CA THR A 379 -34.29 -1.39 12.94
C THR A 379 -33.77 -2.01 14.25
N GLY A 380 -32.65 -1.51 14.78
CA GLY A 380 -32.01 -2.13 15.94
C GLY A 380 -30.54 -1.77 16.17
N TRP A 381 -29.89 -1.16 15.18
CA TRP A 381 -28.50 -0.71 15.23
C TRP A 381 -28.18 0.10 16.50
N LYS A 382 -29.05 1.05 16.84
CA LYS A 382 -28.90 1.87 18.06
C LYS A 382 -28.89 1.03 19.34
N ALA A 383 -29.76 0.04 19.46
CA ALA A 383 -29.82 -0.82 20.65
C ALA A 383 -28.56 -1.70 20.78
N VAL A 384 -28.05 -2.21 19.66
CA VAL A 384 -26.77 -2.94 19.63
C VAL A 384 -25.62 -2.03 20.00
N LEU A 385 -25.59 -0.80 19.47
CA LEU A 385 -24.56 0.18 19.74
C LEU A 385 -24.56 0.62 21.20
N GLU A 386 -25.72 0.86 21.82
CA GLU A 386 -25.82 1.19 23.25
C GLU A 386 -25.30 0.04 24.13
N ARG A 387 -25.62 -1.21 23.81
CA ARG A 387 -25.02 -2.35 24.54
C ARG A 387 -23.51 -2.44 24.30
N TYR A 388 -23.06 -2.24 23.06
CA TYR A 388 -21.63 -2.22 22.73
C TYR A 388 -20.90 -1.13 23.53
N ARG A 389 -21.49 0.06 23.65
CA ARG A 389 -21.00 1.17 24.47
C ARG A 389 -20.89 0.80 25.95
N MET A 390 -21.85 0.07 26.50
CA MET A 390 -21.84 -0.28 27.93
C MET A 390 -20.95 -1.48 28.26
N GLU A 391 -20.85 -2.46 27.38
CA GLU A 391 -20.19 -3.73 27.65
C GLU A 391 -18.76 -3.83 27.07
N VAL A 392 -18.53 -3.27 25.88
CA VAL A 392 -17.29 -3.46 25.11
C VAL A 392 -16.36 -2.27 25.24
N VAL A 393 -16.86 -1.04 25.07
CA VAL A 393 -16.03 0.17 25.09
C VAL A 393 -15.23 0.31 26.40
N PRO A 394 -15.81 0.14 27.61
CA PRO A 394 -15.05 0.22 28.87
C PRO A 394 -13.98 -0.87 28.99
N ARG A 395 -14.21 -2.04 28.38
CA ARG A 395 -13.21 -3.13 28.34
C ARG A 395 -12.07 -2.79 27.39
N GLN A 396 -12.37 -2.16 26.25
CA GLN A 396 -11.36 -1.65 25.31
C GLN A 396 -10.52 -0.54 25.94
N GLU A 397 -11.15 0.41 26.63
CA GLU A 397 -10.44 1.45 27.40
C GLU A 397 -9.53 0.85 28.46
N ALA A 398 -10.05 -0.11 29.26
CA ALA A 398 -9.24 -0.82 30.25
C ALA A 398 -8.07 -1.58 29.61
N ALA A 399 -8.28 -2.23 28.46
CA ALA A 399 -7.22 -2.90 27.72
C ALA A 399 -6.17 -1.92 27.18
N THR A 400 -6.57 -0.75 26.70
CA THR A 400 -5.66 0.31 26.27
C THR A 400 -4.84 0.86 27.44
N LEU A 401 -5.47 1.12 28.59
CA LEU A 401 -4.78 1.56 29.82
C LEU A 401 -3.76 0.52 30.30
N ARG A 402 -4.13 -0.76 30.31
CA ARG A 402 -3.21 -1.85 30.65
C ARG A 402 -2.08 -1.98 29.63
N GLY A 403 -2.37 -1.82 28.34
CA GLY A 403 -1.36 -1.80 27.28
C GLY A 403 -0.35 -0.68 27.50
N ALA A 404 -0.81 0.54 27.80
CA ALA A 404 0.04 1.68 28.13
C ALA A 404 0.90 1.40 29.39
N ALA A 405 0.31 0.81 30.44
CA ALA A 405 1.06 0.40 31.63
C ALA A 405 2.13 -0.65 31.31
N LYS A 406 1.83 -1.66 30.48
CA LYS A 406 2.82 -2.66 30.01
C LYS A 406 3.96 -2.00 29.23
N LYS A 407 3.65 -1.00 28.38
CA LYS A 407 4.66 -0.21 27.66
C LYS A 407 5.58 0.55 28.63
N LEU A 408 5.03 1.19 29.66
CA LEU A 408 5.80 1.87 30.70
C LEU A 408 6.72 0.92 31.48
N LEU A 409 6.22 -0.26 31.86
CA LEU A 409 7.02 -1.29 32.53
C LEU A 409 8.16 -1.79 31.65
N SER A 410 7.88 -2.00 30.37
CA SER A 410 8.89 -2.40 29.39
C SER A 410 9.95 -1.30 29.22
N LEU A 411 9.54 -0.03 29.16
CA LEU A 411 10.46 1.11 29.07
C LEU A 411 11.45 1.17 30.24
N VAL A 412 10.96 1.05 31.49
CA VAL A 412 11.85 1.08 32.67
C VAL A 412 12.73 -0.16 32.75
N GLY A 413 12.20 -1.35 32.40
CA GLY A 413 12.96 -2.59 32.34
C GLY A 413 14.15 -2.50 31.38
N CYS A 414 13.93 -1.98 30.17
CA CYS A 414 14.99 -1.78 29.18
C CYS A 414 15.99 -0.69 29.60
N SER A 415 15.54 0.30 30.37
CA SER A 415 16.40 1.36 30.93
C SER A 415 17.12 0.94 32.22
N LYS A 416 16.93 -0.31 32.68
CA LYS A 416 17.44 -0.83 33.97
C LYS A 416 17.01 0.01 35.18
N ILE A 417 15.85 0.64 35.09
CA ILE A 417 15.22 1.40 36.17
C ILE A 417 14.27 0.45 36.91
N GLU A 418 14.29 0.48 38.24
CA GLU A 418 13.39 -0.33 39.05
C GLU A 418 11.93 0.08 38.82
N ALA A 419 11.06 -0.89 38.51
CA ALA A 419 9.67 -0.64 38.18
C ALA A 419 8.88 0.04 39.31
N VAL A 420 9.33 -0.11 40.57
CA VAL A 420 8.74 0.53 41.74
C VAL A 420 8.79 2.07 41.64
N LEU A 421 9.80 2.64 40.98
CA LEU A 421 9.95 4.09 40.83
C LEU A 421 8.86 4.73 39.96
N LEU A 422 8.13 3.95 39.16
CA LEU A 422 6.95 4.45 38.46
C LEU A 422 5.84 4.88 39.43
N ASN A 423 5.79 4.30 40.64
CA ASN A 423 4.81 4.66 41.66
C ASN A 423 4.98 6.08 42.18
N ASP A 424 6.22 6.57 42.22
CA ASP A 424 6.56 7.90 42.74
C ASP A 424 6.38 9.02 41.71
N CYS A 425 6.12 8.67 40.45
CA CYS A 425 5.96 9.63 39.35
C CYS A 425 4.59 10.33 39.39
N SER A 426 4.42 11.49 38.75
CA SER A 426 3.09 12.09 38.59
C SER A 426 2.30 11.39 37.47
N SER A 427 0.97 11.36 37.55
CA SER A 427 0.15 10.83 36.44
C SER A 427 0.38 11.59 35.12
N SER A 428 0.66 12.89 35.20
CA SER A 428 0.97 13.72 34.02
C SER A 428 2.26 13.28 33.34
N ASP A 429 3.29 12.95 34.12
CA ASP A 429 4.57 12.48 33.63
C ASP A 429 4.47 11.08 33.01
N LEU A 430 3.70 10.18 33.64
CA LEU A 430 3.40 8.87 33.05
C LEU A 430 2.67 9.01 31.72
N LYS A 431 1.67 9.90 31.64
CA LYS A 431 0.98 10.20 30.38
C LYS A 431 1.96 10.73 29.34
N GLN A 432 2.86 11.64 29.72
CA GLN A 432 3.83 12.23 28.81
C GLN A 432 4.76 11.16 28.19
N LEU A 433 5.21 10.18 28.97
CA LEU A 433 5.99 9.04 28.47
C LEU A 433 5.18 8.17 27.51
N VAL A 434 3.91 7.90 27.80
CA VAL A 434 3.01 7.18 26.89
C VAL A 434 2.81 7.95 25.59
N ASP A 435 2.52 9.25 25.67
CA ASP A 435 2.34 10.12 24.50
C ASP A 435 3.57 10.11 23.59
N TRP A 436 4.79 10.12 24.16
CA TRP A 436 6.02 10.00 23.37
C TRP A 436 6.12 8.68 22.60
N MET A 437 5.67 7.57 23.19
CA MET A 437 5.64 6.27 22.51
C MET A 437 4.54 6.21 21.44
N GLU A 438 3.34 6.74 21.71
CA GLU A 438 2.21 6.71 20.77
C GLU A 438 2.42 7.67 19.59
N ASN A 439 3.11 8.80 19.79
CA ASN A 439 3.46 9.74 18.72
C ASN A 439 4.60 9.25 17.82
N PHE A 440 5.20 8.09 18.11
CA PHE A 440 6.21 7.45 17.28
C PHE A 440 5.87 5.97 17.04
N PRO A 441 4.78 5.71 16.29
CA PRO A 441 4.31 4.35 16.04
C PRO A 441 5.27 3.59 15.13
N GLU A 442 5.20 2.25 15.16
CA GLU A 442 6.12 1.38 14.41
C GLU A 442 6.07 1.60 12.88
N SER A 443 4.95 2.13 12.35
CA SER A 443 4.83 2.52 10.95
C SER A 443 5.80 3.63 10.53
N GLU A 444 6.24 4.47 11.47
CA GLU A 444 7.16 5.59 11.27
C GLU A 444 8.62 5.24 11.59
N HIS A 445 8.89 3.99 12.00
CA HIS A 445 10.25 3.57 12.38
C HIS A 445 11.17 3.36 11.18
N GLY A 446 10.60 3.07 10.01
CA GLY A 446 11.32 2.71 8.77
C GLY A 446 12.39 3.72 8.35
N PRO A 447 12.06 5.02 8.21
CA PRO A 447 13.03 6.06 7.84
C PRO A 447 14.22 6.15 8.80
N VAL A 448 13.96 6.13 10.12
CA VAL A 448 15.01 6.23 11.15
C VAL A 448 15.95 5.03 11.10
N TRP A 449 15.39 3.83 10.97
CA TRP A 449 16.18 2.62 10.83
C TRP A 449 17.06 2.59 9.58
N LEU A 450 16.50 3.03 8.45
CA LEU A 450 17.23 3.09 7.19
C LEU A 450 18.40 4.07 7.30
N HIS A 451 18.17 5.27 7.83
CA HIS A 451 19.21 6.26 8.03
C HIS A 451 20.34 5.74 8.95
N ALA A 452 19.99 5.04 10.04
CA ALA A 452 20.97 4.44 10.94
C ALA A 452 21.80 3.33 10.25
N LEU A 453 21.15 2.51 9.41
CA LEU A 453 21.82 1.46 8.64
C LEU A 453 22.77 2.03 7.59
N GLU A 454 22.33 3.04 6.85
CA GLU A 454 23.15 3.74 5.84
C GLU A 454 24.33 4.45 6.49
N SER A 455 24.12 5.11 7.63
CA SER A 455 25.18 5.75 8.40
C SER A 455 26.26 4.73 8.81
N SER A 456 25.85 3.56 9.30
CA SER A 456 26.80 2.50 9.65
C SER A 456 27.58 1.97 8.46
N TYR A 457 26.94 1.86 7.29
CA TYR A 457 27.62 1.47 6.06
C TYR A 457 28.63 2.52 5.60
N GLN A 458 28.26 3.81 5.65
CA GLN A 458 29.13 4.92 5.28
C GLN A 458 30.34 5.02 6.20
N GLU A 459 30.15 4.91 7.52
CA GLU A 459 31.25 4.94 8.50
C GLU A 459 32.25 3.81 8.22
N HIS A 460 31.75 2.58 8.02
CA HIS A 460 32.59 1.43 7.69
C HIS A 460 33.37 1.64 6.39
N LEU A 461 32.69 2.01 5.30
CA LEU A 461 33.31 2.24 4.00
C LEU A 461 34.37 3.35 4.05
N LEU A 462 34.07 4.48 4.70
CA LEU A 462 35.02 5.58 4.87
C LEU A 462 36.21 5.17 5.72
N GLY A 463 36.00 4.32 6.74
CA GLY A 463 37.06 3.70 7.52
C GLY A 463 38.01 2.87 6.65
N GLU A 464 37.46 1.99 5.80
CA GLU A 464 38.25 1.16 4.88
C GLU A 464 39.03 2.00 3.86
N LEU A 465 38.40 3.03 3.29
CA LEU A 465 39.04 3.92 2.33
C LEU A 465 40.19 4.72 2.96
N ARG A 466 40.04 5.16 4.21
CA ARG A 466 41.11 5.86 4.96
C ARG A 466 42.25 4.93 5.37
N ALA A 467 41.94 3.67 5.69
CA ALA A 467 42.92 2.68 6.13
C ALA A 467 43.80 2.13 4.98
N ARG A 468 43.44 2.38 3.71
CA ARG A 468 44.24 2.03 2.54
C ARG A 468 45.01 3.25 2.03
N PRO A 469 46.26 3.49 2.47
CA PRO A 469 47.15 4.33 1.69
C PRO A 469 47.28 3.70 0.31
N TYR A 470 47.17 4.54 -0.72
CA TYR A 470 47.40 4.16 -2.12
C TYR A 470 48.87 3.72 -2.25
N SER A 471 49.20 2.48 -1.91
CA SER A 471 50.53 1.92 -2.10
C SER A 471 50.73 1.65 -3.58
N LEU A 472 51.31 2.63 -4.27
CA LEU A 472 51.85 2.50 -5.63
C LEU A 472 52.97 1.44 -5.73
N ASP A 473 53.47 0.93 -4.60
CA ASP A 473 54.58 -0.03 -4.51
C ASP A 473 54.22 -1.47 -4.93
N ARG A 474 52.99 -1.73 -5.38
CA ARG A 474 52.52 -3.08 -5.78
C ARG A 474 52.48 -3.33 -7.29
N LEU A 475 53.22 -2.56 -8.09
CA LEU A 475 53.57 -2.99 -9.45
C LEU A 475 54.73 -4.00 -9.37
N ASP A 476 54.50 -5.15 -8.74
CA ASP A 476 55.39 -6.30 -8.85
C ASP A 476 55.32 -6.74 -10.32
N THR A 477 56.37 -6.46 -11.09
CA THR A 477 56.47 -6.65 -12.55
C THR A 477 56.59 -8.13 -12.94
N LYS A 478 55.98 -9.02 -12.17
CA LYS A 478 55.96 -10.46 -12.44
C LYS A 478 54.91 -10.75 -13.51
N ARG A 479 55.30 -11.53 -14.51
CA ARG A 479 54.40 -12.02 -15.56
C ARG A 479 53.20 -12.72 -14.91
N PRO A 480 51.95 -12.34 -15.26
CA PRO A 480 50.78 -12.95 -14.66
C PRO A 480 50.68 -14.43 -15.03
N TYR A 481 50.22 -15.26 -14.09
CA TYR A 481 49.89 -16.66 -14.32
C TYR A 481 48.69 -16.81 -15.27
N SER A 482 47.73 -15.88 -15.18
CA SER A 482 46.63 -15.78 -16.12
C SER A 482 46.13 -14.34 -16.24
N GLN A 483 45.62 -14.02 -17.42
CA GLN A 483 44.82 -12.82 -17.66
C GLN A 483 43.40 -13.27 -17.99
N SER A 484 42.41 -12.71 -17.33
CA SER A 484 41.02 -13.14 -17.47
C SER A 484 40.08 -11.93 -17.59
N VAL A 485 39.13 -12.02 -18.52
CA VAL A 485 38.17 -10.95 -18.79
C VAL A 485 36.82 -11.33 -18.22
N TYR A 486 36.28 -10.48 -17.36
CA TYR A 486 34.98 -10.64 -16.71
C TYR A 486 34.04 -9.54 -17.17
N CYS A 487 32.72 -9.74 -16.97
CA CYS A 487 31.76 -8.67 -17.17
C CYS A 487 32.09 -7.49 -16.25
N ILE A 488 31.86 -6.25 -16.72
CA ILE A 488 32.02 -5.03 -15.93
C ILE A 488 31.00 -4.91 -14.78
N ASP A 489 29.98 -5.77 -14.77
CA ASP A 489 28.97 -5.86 -13.72
C ASP A 489 29.61 -6.12 -12.34
N VAL A 490 29.21 -5.32 -11.34
CA VAL A 490 29.74 -5.34 -9.96
C VAL A 490 29.60 -6.70 -9.27
N ARG A 491 28.68 -7.57 -9.72
CA ARG A 491 28.52 -8.92 -9.19
C ARG A 491 29.71 -9.83 -9.54
N SER A 492 30.48 -9.51 -10.57
CA SER A 492 31.71 -10.25 -10.93
C SER A 492 32.90 -9.85 -10.04
N GLU A 493 32.81 -8.70 -9.35
CA GLU A 493 33.92 -8.13 -8.59
C GLU A 493 34.44 -9.04 -7.47
N PRO A 494 33.61 -9.71 -6.64
CA PRO A 494 34.11 -10.63 -5.61
C PRO A 494 34.94 -11.77 -6.19
N PHE A 495 34.52 -12.35 -7.33
CA PHE A 495 35.26 -13.41 -8.00
C PHE A 495 36.60 -12.92 -8.54
N ARG A 496 36.60 -11.74 -9.17
CA ARG A 496 37.81 -11.09 -9.68
C ARG A 496 38.83 -10.85 -8.58
N ARG A 497 38.39 -10.22 -7.48
CA ARG A 497 39.27 -9.91 -6.34
C ARG A 497 39.76 -11.16 -5.63
N HIS A 498 38.93 -12.19 -5.53
CA HIS A 498 39.37 -13.47 -5.01
C HIS A 498 40.46 -14.09 -5.90
N LEU A 499 40.28 -14.13 -7.22
CA LEU A 499 41.28 -14.67 -8.14
C LEU A 499 42.61 -13.90 -8.08
N GLU A 500 42.56 -12.57 -8.08
CA GLU A 500 43.75 -11.71 -7.93
C GLU A 500 44.43 -11.87 -6.56
N SER A 501 43.68 -12.22 -5.50
CA SER A 501 44.25 -12.47 -4.17
C SER A 501 45.02 -13.79 -4.07
N MET A 502 44.76 -14.75 -4.97
CA MET A 502 45.38 -16.08 -4.95
C MET A 502 46.78 -16.12 -5.57
N GLY A 503 47.20 -15.07 -6.28
CA GLY A 503 48.49 -15.01 -6.95
C GLY A 503 48.55 -13.89 -8.00
N PRO A 504 49.62 -13.81 -8.81
CA PRO A 504 49.74 -12.85 -9.92
C PRO A 504 48.77 -13.20 -11.06
N HIS A 505 47.47 -13.05 -10.82
CA HIS A 505 46.42 -13.12 -11.82
C HIS A 505 45.95 -11.70 -12.11
N GLU A 506 45.72 -11.37 -13.37
CA GLU A 506 45.16 -10.08 -13.76
C GLU A 506 43.73 -10.26 -14.26
N THR A 507 42.80 -9.47 -13.73
CA THR A 507 41.42 -9.48 -14.20
C THR A 507 41.01 -8.14 -14.80
N TYR A 508 40.43 -8.20 -16.00
CA TYR A 508 39.91 -7.04 -16.70
C TYR A 508 38.39 -7.06 -16.69
N GLY A 509 37.79 -5.90 -16.49
CA GLY A 509 36.37 -5.71 -16.73
C GLY A 509 36.17 -5.37 -18.19
N PHE A 510 35.29 -6.11 -18.86
CA PHE A 510 34.81 -5.78 -20.19
C PHE A 510 33.30 -5.59 -20.10
N ALA A 511 32.78 -4.51 -20.66
CA ALA A 511 31.35 -4.39 -20.86
C ALA A 511 30.97 -5.52 -21.82
N GLY A 512 30.35 -6.58 -21.29
CA GLY A 512 29.89 -7.67 -22.13
C GLY A 512 29.05 -7.06 -23.23
N PHE A 513 29.46 -7.26 -24.49
CA PHE A 513 28.51 -7.16 -25.58
C PHE A 513 27.38 -8.10 -25.17
N PHE A 514 26.21 -7.52 -24.86
CA PHE A 514 25.00 -8.30 -24.67
C PHE A 514 24.98 -9.32 -25.80
N ALA A 515 24.93 -10.61 -25.48
CA ALA A 515 24.84 -11.69 -26.44
C ALA A 515 23.48 -11.64 -27.18
N ALA A 516 23.17 -10.49 -27.76
CA ALA A 516 22.12 -10.28 -28.71
C ALA A 516 22.64 -10.84 -30.03
N PHE A 517 22.00 -11.90 -30.51
CA PHE A 517 22.03 -12.22 -31.93
C PHE A 517 21.32 -11.08 -32.66
N ILE A 518 22.05 -10.02 -33.03
CA ILE A 518 21.50 -8.91 -33.79
C ILE A 518 21.42 -9.34 -35.26
N ARG A 519 20.21 -9.54 -35.77
CA ARG A 519 19.97 -9.59 -37.21
C ARG A 519 19.87 -8.16 -37.72
N TYR A 520 21.00 -7.62 -38.18
CA TYR A 520 21.04 -6.35 -38.88
C TYR A 520 20.36 -6.47 -40.26
N ARG A 521 19.38 -5.61 -40.55
CA ARG A 521 18.80 -5.42 -41.89
C ARG A 521 19.02 -3.96 -42.27
N ALA A 522 19.91 -3.72 -43.24
CA ALA A 522 20.14 -2.37 -43.76
C ALA A 522 18.87 -1.83 -44.42
N TRP A 523 18.62 -0.53 -44.26
CA TRP A 523 17.48 0.16 -44.87
C TRP A 523 17.57 0.05 -46.40
N GLY A 524 16.55 -0.53 -47.06
CA GLY A 524 16.45 -0.61 -48.53
C GLY A 524 16.51 -2.00 -49.17
N LYS A 525 16.45 -3.09 -48.40
CA LYS A 525 16.16 -4.44 -48.92
C LYS A 525 15.12 -5.12 -48.06
#